data_AF-A0A2H0GB81-F1
#
_entry.id   AF-A0A2H0GB81-F1
#
_cell.length_a   1.000
_cell.length_b   1.000
_cell.length_c   1.000
_cell.angle_alpha   90.00
_cell.angle_beta   90.00
_cell.angle_gamma   90.00
#
_symmetry.space_group_name_H-M   'P 1'
#
loop_
_entity.id
_entity.type
_entity.pdbx_description
1 polymer ?
#
loop_
_entity_poly.entity_id
_entity_poly.type
_entity_poly.pdbx_seq_one_letter_code
_entity_poly.pdbx_strand_id
1 'polypeptide(L)'
;MLEIALPIITSFLIVLLSTPSFITIARLKHLFDDPKEKRKIHTHKVPLMGGMMIFAGILFSFLLWLPIDEMGVIKYIVPSMLIMFFVGMKDDIIGTAPVK
;
A
#
# COMPACT_ATOMS: atom_id res chain seq x y z
N MET A 1 -1.94 11.26 23.59
CA MET A 1 -0.81 11.88 22.84
C MET A 1 0.15 10.82 22.33
N LEU A 2 0.80 10.04 23.22
CA LEU A 2 1.72 8.98 22.83
C LEU A 2 1.06 7.88 21.98
N GLU A 3 -0.17 7.48 22.35
CA GLU A 3 -0.96 6.44 21.65
C GLU A 3 -1.27 6.74 20.19
N ILE A 4 -1.24 8.02 19.78
CA ILE A 4 -1.45 8.42 18.38
C ILE A 4 -0.11 8.70 17.70
N ALA A 5 0.83 9.29 18.43
CA ALA A 5 2.17 9.57 17.91
C ALA A 5 2.91 8.30 17.50
N LEU A 6 2.78 7.22 18.26
CA LEU A 6 3.46 5.95 18.01
C LEU A 6 2.98 5.28 16.70
N PRO A 7 1.67 5.13 16.43
CA PRO A 7 1.16 4.70 15.13
C PRO A 7 1.63 5.56 13.95
N ILE A 8 1.64 6.88 14.12
CA ILE A 8 2.07 7.81 13.06
C ILE A 8 3.55 7.62 12.74
N ILE A 9 4.41 7.59 13.76
CA ILE A 9 5.86 7.43 13.57
C ILE A 9 6.15 6.06 12.96
N THR A 10 5.52 5.00 13.45
CA THR A 10 5.75 3.64 12.93
C THR A 10 5.30 3.49 11.48
N SER A 11 4.09 3.96 11.13
CA SER A 11 3.62 3.93 9.74
C SER A 11 4.52 4.76 8.81
N PHE A 12 4.94 5.96 9.25
CA PHE A 12 5.87 6.80 8.49
C PHE A 12 7.21 6.12 8.24
N LEU A 13 7.83 5.54 9.29
CA LEU A 13 9.12 4.85 9.16
C LEU A 13 9.03 3.63 8.26
N ILE A 14 7.96 2.83 8.38
CA ILE A 14 7.75 1.65 7.54
C ILE A 14 7.66 2.07 6.07
N VAL A 15 6.86 3.08 5.75
CA VAL A 15 6.72 3.57 4.37
C VAL A 15 8.05 4.14 3.87
N LEU A 16 8.70 5.00 4.66
CA LEU A 16 9.96 5.66 4.29
C LEU A 16 11.06 4.64 3.97
N LEU A 17 11.21 3.60 4.79
CA LEU A 17 12.24 2.57 4.63
C LEU A 17 11.89 1.53 3.55
N SER A 18 10.61 1.19 3.40
CA SER A 18 10.19 0.15 2.46
C SER A 18 10.09 0.66 1.02
N THR A 19 9.77 1.94 0.83
CA THR A 19 9.66 2.56 -0.50
C THR A 19 10.93 2.40 -1.37
N PRO A 20 12.15 2.74 -0.93
CA PRO A 20 13.35 2.56 -1.77
C PRO A 20 13.64 1.10 -2.11
N SER A 21 13.42 0.18 -1.16
CA SER A 21 13.53 -1.27 -1.39
C SER A 21 12.54 -1.72 -2.47
N PHE A 22 11.30 -1.24 -2.41
CA PHE A 22 10.28 -1.56 -3.40
C PHE A 22 10.58 -0.97 -4.78
N ILE A 23 11.10 0.27 -4.86
CA ILE A 23 11.56 0.87 -6.11
C ILE A 23 12.62 -0.02 -6.79
N THR A 24 13.51 -0.62 -5.99
CA THR A 24 14.52 -1.55 -6.50
C THR A 24 13.89 -2.82 -7.07
N ILE A 25 12.89 -3.38 -6.40
CA ILE A 25 12.16 -4.56 -6.89
C ILE A 25 11.39 -4.22 -8.17
N ALA A 26 10.74 -3.06 -8.23
CA ALA A 26 10.05 -2.59 -9.42
C ALA A 26 11.00 -2.50 -10.62
N ARG A 27 12.25 -2.06 -10.40
CA ARG A 27 13.35 -2.07 -11.41
C ARG A 27 13.64 -3.46 -11.93
N LEU A 28 13.79 -4.43 -11.03
CA LEU A 28 14.14 -5.81 -11.38
C LEU A 28 13.00 -6.59 -12.03
N LYS A 29 11.74 -6.27 -11.69
CA LYS A 29 10.55 -6.97 -12.19
C LYS A 29 9.84 -6.22 -13.32
N HIS A 30 10.40 -5.12 -13.80
CA HIS A 30 9.82 -4.25 -14.83
C HIS A 30 8.39 -3.77 -14.50
N LEU A 31 8.07 -3.56 -13.21
CA LEU A 31 6.78 -3.07 -12.74
C LEU A 31 6.73 -1.53 -12.84
N PHE A 32 6.76 -1.02 -14.08
CA PHE A 32 6.74 0.42 -14.35
C PHE A 32 5.55 0.83 -15.18
N ASP A 33 5.10 2.05 -14.92
CA ASP A 33 4.26 2.76 -15.83
C ASP A 33 5.10 3.55 -16.84
N ASP A 34 4.82 3.34 -18.13
CA ASP A 34 5.44 4.07 -19.22
C ASP A 34 4.61 5.33 -19.55
N PRO A 35 5.24 6.47 -19.86
CA PRO A 35 4.58 7.72 -20.25
C PRO A 35 4.05 7.70 -21.69
N LYS A 36 3.28 6.67 -22.05
CA LYS A 36 2.76 6.46 -23.42
C LYS A 36 1.35 7.03 -23.63
N GLU A 37 0.57 7.16 -22.56
CA GLU A 37 -0.81 7.60 -22.64
C GLU A 37 -0.93 9.12 -22.52
N LYS A 38 -1.81 9.74 -23.33
CA LYS A 38 -2.08 11.20 -23.30
C LYS A 38 -2.56 11.71 -21.94
N ARG A 39 -3.08 10.82 -21.08
CA ARG A 39 -3.53 11.16 -19.71
C ARG A 39 -2.38 11.25 -18.70
N LYS A 40 -1.17 10.81 -19.04
CA LYS A 40 -0.04 10.72 -18.10
C LYS A 40 0.85 11.95 -18.24
N ILE A 41 1.11 12.61 -17.10
CA ILE A 41 1.87 13.86 -17.01
C ILE A 41 3.36 13.58 -16.76
N HIS A 42 3.69 12.41 -16.18
CA HIS A 42 5.07 12.03 -15.92
C HIS A 42 5.86 11.84 -17.22
N THR A 43 7.11 12.27 -17.24
CA THR A 43 8.00 12.19 -18.41
C THR A 43 8.94 10.98 -18.37
N HIS A 44 9.02 10.31 -17.21
CA HIS A 44 9.90 9.17 -16.95
C HIS A 44 9.09 7.99 -16.43
N LYS A 45 9.70 6.79 -16.47
CA LYS A 45 9.08 5.57 -15.94
C LYS A 45 8.91 5.69 -14.43
N VAL A 46 7.71 5.50 -13.93
CA VAL A 46 7.38 5.55 -12.50
C VAL A 46 7.01 4.14 -12.03
N PRO A 47 7.54 3.65 -10.89
CA PRO A 47 7.18 2.33 -10.39
C PRO A 47 5.69 2.27 -10.09
N LEU A 48 5.04 1.21 -10.57
CA LEU A 48 3.65 0.91 -10.25
C LEU A 48 3.55 0.51 -8.78
N MET A 49 2.36 0.64 -8.18
CA MET A 49 2.02 0.01 -6.89
C MET A 49 2.66 0.60 -5.63
N GLY A 50 2.94 1.91 -5.60
CA GLY A 50 3.36 2.61 -4.37
C GLY A 50 2.35 2.47 -3.21
N GLY A 51 1.07 2.24 -3.53
CA GLY A 51 0.02 1.95 -2.56
C GLY A 51 0.31 0.72 -1.68
N MET A 52 1.13 -0.23 -2.14
CA MET A 52 1.48 -1.39 -1.33
C MET A 52 2.27 -1.02 -0.07
N MET A 53 3.18 -0.07 -0.17
CA MET A 53 4.00 0.34 0.98
C MET A 53 3.16 1.10 2.00
N ILE A 54 2.22 1.92 1.52
CA ILE A 54 1.25 2.63 2.36
C ILE A 54 0.36 1.63 3.11
N PHE A 55 -0.18 0.63 2.40
CA PHE A 55 -0.97 -0.42 3.02
C PHE A 55 -0.19 -1.17 4.11
N ALA A 56 1.05 -1.56 3.82
CA ALA A 56 1.91 -2.20 4.80
C ALA A 56 2.12 -1.30 6.02
N GLY A 57 2.45 -0.02 5.83
CA GLY A 57 2.62 0.94 6.92
C GLY A 57 1.38 1.08 7.81
N ILE A 58 0.19 1.16 7.21
CA ILE A 58 -1.09 1.22 7.92
C ILE A 58 -1.33 -0.08 8.69
N LEU A 59 -1.23 -1.24 8.01
CA LEU A 59 -1.53 -2.53 8.61
C LEU A 59 -0.59 -2.86 9.78
N PHE A 60 0.72 -2.65 9.62
CA PHE A 60 1.69 -2.90 10.69
C PHE A 60 1.51 -1.96 11.87
N SER A 61 1.34 -0.66 11.61
CA SER A 61 1.08 0.31 12.66
C SER A 61 -0.21 -0.02 13.43
N PHE A 62 -1.27 -0.35 12.69
CA PHE A 62 -2.56 -0.74 13.26
C PHE A 62 -2.44 -2.00 14.14
N LEU A 63 -1.77 -3.05 13.67
CA LEU A 63 -1.62 -4.30 14.41
C LEU A 63 -0.72 -4.18 15.65
N LEU A 64 0.33 -3.34 15.59
CA LEU A 64 1.25 -3.16 16.72
C LEU A 64 0.65 -2.38 17.89
N TRP A 65 -0.20 -1.40 17.59
CA TRP A 65 -0.75 -0.47 18.58
C TRP A 65 -2.21 -0.74 18.93
N LEU A 66 -2.77 -1.86 18.46
CA LEU A 66 -4.16 -2.22 18.71
C LEU A 66 -4.39 -2.57 20.18
N PRO A 67 -5.34 -1.91 20.88
CA PRO A 67 -5.74 -2.36 22.20
C PRO A 67 -6.49 -3.71 22.09
N ILE A 68 -6.07 -4.68 22.91
CA ILE A 68 -6.60 -6.05 22.90
C ILE A 68 -8.11 -6.06 23.25
N ASP A 69 -8.54 -5.12 24.09
CA ASP A 69 -9.91 -5.00 24.58
C ASP A 69 -10.93 -4.65 23.47
N GLU A 70 -10.46 -4.11 22.34
CA GLU A 70 -11.32 -3.70 21.21
C GLU A 70 -11.34 -4.70 20.03
N MET A 71 -10.75 -5.89 20.19
CA MET A 71 -10.64 -6.92 19.14
C MET A 71 -11.99 -7.31 18.49
N GLY A 72 -13.11 -7.14 19.20
CA GLY A 72 -14.44 -7.53 18.74
C GLY A 72 -14.88 -6.87 17.42
N VAL A 73 -14.66 -5.56 17.26
CA VAL A 73 -15.03 -4.80 16.05
C VAL A 73 -13.95 -4.92 14.98
N ILE A 74 -12.69 -4.97 15.41
CA ILE A 74 -11.52 -4.92 14.54
C ILE A 74 -11.29 -6.22 13.76
N LYS A 75 -11.83 -7.35 14.24
CA LYS A 75 -11.72 -8.66 13.59
C LYS A 75 -12.21 -8.68 12.14
N TYR A 76 -13.09 -7.76 11.74
CA TYR A 76 -13.58 -7.65 10.37
C TYR A 76 -12.83 -6.63 9.52
N ILE A 77 -12.20 -5.64 10.15
CA ILE A 77 -11.49 -4.57 9.45
C ILE A 77 -10.23 -5.12 8.78
N VAL A 78 -9.41 -5.89 9.51
CA VAL A 78 -8.16 -6.46 8.95
C VAL A 78 -8.41 -7.36 7.74
N PRO A 79 -9.34 -8.34 7.79
CA PRO A 79 -9.67 -9.14 6.61
C PRO A 79 -10.23 -8.30 5.45
N SER A 80 -11.09 -7.31 5.72
CA SER A 80 -11.66 -6.45 4.67
C SER A 80 -10.58 -5.61 3.99
N MET A 81 -9.64 -5.08 4.78
CA MET A 81 -8.46 -4.36 4.29
C MET A 81 -7.58 -5.26 3.42
N LEU A 82 -7.35 -6.51 3.82
CA LEU A 82 -6.59 -7.49 3.02
C LEU A 82 -7.29 -7.81 1.69
N ILE A 83 -8.61 -8.02 1.71
CA ILE A 83 -9.38 -8.26 0.47
C ILE A 83 -9.23 -7.08 -0.48
N MET A 84 -9.46 -5.85 0.00
CA MET A 84 -9.32 -4.64 -0.81
C MET A 84 -7.89 -4.48 -1.35
N PHE A 85 -6.88 -4.80 -0.55
CA PHE A 85 -5.48 -4.77 -0.95
C PHE A 85 -5.18 -5.74 -2.09
N PHE A 86 -5.63 -7.00 -2.01
CA PHE A 86 -5.41 -7.97 -3.07
C PHE A 86 -6.19 -7.63 -4.34
N VAL A 87 -7.41 -7.10 -4.22
CA VAL A 87 -8.18 -6.62 -5.38
C VAL A 87 -7.45 -5.46 -6.07
N GLY A 88 -7.00 -4.47 -5.32
CA GLY A 88 -6.23 -3.35 -5.87
C GLY A 88 -4.90 -3.79 -6.49
N MET A 89 -4.18 -4.71 -5.84
CA MET A 89 -2.95 -5.27 -6.40
C MET A 89 -3.21 -6.02 -7.71
N LYS A 90 -4.28 -6.80 -7.78
CA LYS A 90 -4.67 -7.50 -9.02
C LYS A 90 -4.99 -6.50 -10.13
N ASP A 91 -5.71 -5.43 -9.82
CA ASP A 91 -6.05 -4.37 -10.78
C ASP A 91 -4.80 -3.66 -11.31
N ASP A 92 -3.84 -3.34 -10.43
CA ASP A 92 -2.57 -2.72 -10.82
C ASP A 92 -1.69 -3.63 -11.72
N ILE A 93 -1.75 -4.96 -11.57
CA ILE A 93 -0.95 -5.90 -12.40
C ILE A 93 -1.64 -6.23 -13.72
N ILE A 94 -2.90 -6.65 -13.65
CA ILE A 94 -3.60 -7.30 -14.77
C ILE A 94 -4.50 -6.31 -15.50
N GLY A 95 -4.91 -5.22 -14.83
CA GLY A 95 -5.99 -4.36 -15.26
C GLY A 95 -7.33 -5.07 -15.15
N THR A 96 -8.30 -4.45 -14.49
CA THR A 96 -9.69 -4.88 -14.57
C THR A 96 -10.39 -4.11 -15.68
N ALA A 97 -10.90 -4.83 -16.68
CA ALA A 97 -11.82 -4.23 -17.62
C ALA A 97 -13.12 -3.92 -16.85
N PRO A 98 -13.71 -2.71 -16.97
CA PRO A 98 -15.01 -2.45 -16.41
C PRO A 98 -15.98 -3.46 -17.01
N VAL A 99 -16.52 -4.34 -16.16
CA VAL A 99 -17.56 -5.29 -16.56
C VAL A 99 -18.74 -4.43 -16.99
N LYS A 100 -19.00 -4.39 -18.30
CA LYS A 100 -20.21 -3.79 -18.85
C LYS A 100 -21.40 -4.68 -18.56
#